data_AF-A0A5C6HLL1-F1
#
_entry.id   AF-A0A5C6HLL1-F1
#
_cell.length_a   1.000
_cell.length_b   1.000
_cell.length_c   1.000
_cell.angle_alpha   90.00
_cell.angle_beta   90.00
_cell.angle_gamma   90.00
#
_symmetry.space_group_name_H-M   'P 1'
#
loop_
_entity.id
_entity.type
_entity.pdbx_description
1 polymer ?
#
loop_
_entity_poly.entity_id
_entity_poly.type
_entity_poly.pdbx_seq_one_letter_code
_entity_poly.pdbx_strand_id
1 'polypeptide(L)'
;MKTIKSIFCIIVLAVLALTSCNNDESAYLSNRKFVRIDQSSVSLTVGERYKVTASADTLEGDSYKLTWSVLDTKVATVENTDDNAGIITAVAAGKTVIKVETIDKRLMYFADLTVTGGEHAVKILTIGTGMADDATSSYLQDIAKSEGKSLIISNLFTEGASLKDHMNNITGGQSVYQYNRIGVDGSVNTQNSQSLKSVVKSENWDYISFEESLPLSGKLDGFQTFLPRIVQYVKGLATNPDVKYIIHQPWAYAQNSTENAFSDYDRDQIKMFNAIVDATWKAKELAAIDIVVPSGTSIQNGRTSYIGEGMLRDDSYLNMNVGRFITACTWAEALFGIDVTAISYKSDNLSNFDTRLAKEAAHTAVLNPKLVTELVDYKEKGPNEFILDCPIYVDFGPVFSGAPFNNYKYPTDPTIENMKDEKGNSTAFQLGVQGKFTGTLDRGLTNSLGLPTTASQDMFFCDGISIPESSFKMSYLTKDRKYTFIFYGNINDNNTETEYEVIGKTSGSARLVNDYNANRVAIVPNIVPADDGSIIIKLRPGPNNTQWAKFFGVNVMIIIPENYQFPGL
;
A
#
# COMPACT_ATOMS: atom_id res chain seq x y z
N MET A 1 59.42 -8.79 15.72
CA MET A 1 59.98 -7.81 14.77
C MET A 1 58.86 -7.43 13.80
N LYS A 2 58.28 -6.23 13.70
CA LYS A 2 58.44 -4.86 14.24
C LYS A 2 56.98 -4.34 14.41
N THR A 3 56.46 -4.07 15.61
CA THR A 3 56.37 -2.75 16.29
C THR A 3 55.85 -1.52 15.51
N ILE A 4 54.62 -1.10 15.92
CA ILE A 4 54.17 0.24 16.38
C ILE A 4 53.75 1.32 15.34
N LYS A 5 52.45 1.70 15.37
CA LYS A 5 51.84 3.02 15.72
C LYS A 5 50.37 3.06 15.24
N SER A 6 49.39 2.84 16.11
CA SER A 6 48.66 3.88 16.87
C SER A 6 47.94 4.92 16.00
N ILE A 7 46.65 4.69 15.72
CA ILE A 7 45.61 5.74 15.71
C ILE A 7 44.41 5.18 16.47
N PHE A 8 44.11 5.86 17.57
CA PHE A 8 43.10 5.56 18.57
C PHE A 8 42.12 6.74 18.49
N CYS A 9 40.91 6.55 17.96
CA CYS A 9 39.85 7.56 17.99
C CYS A 9 38.49 6.89 18.21
N ILE A 10 38.20 6.67 19.49
CA ILE A 10 36.94 6.99 20.17
C ILE A 10 35.67 6.48 19.47
N ILE A 11 35.39 5.19 19.65
CA ILE A 11 34.01 4.71 19.82
C ILE A 11 33.80 4.65 21.33
N VAL A 12 33.23 5.70 21.92
CA VAL A 12 32.62 5.61 23.25
C VAL A 12 31.18 5.20 23.03
N LEU A 13 30.95 3.88 23.04
CA LEU A 13 29.67 3.29 23.35
C LEU A 13 29.27 3.80 24.75
N ALA A 14 28.28 4.69 24.83
CA ALA A 14 27.57 4.94 26.07
C ALA A 14 26.61 3.77 26.34
N VAL A 15 27.18 2.62 26.68
CA VAL A 15 26.50 1.61 27.50
C VAL A 15 26.64 2.10 28.93
N LEU A 16 25.79 3.05 29.33
CA LEU A 16 25.46 3.21 30.73
C LEU A 16 24.35 2.21 31.02
N ALA A 17 24.77 1.14 31.68
CA ALA A 17 23.90 0.23 32.37
C ALA A 17 22.84 1.03 33.14
N LEU A 18 21.59 0.64 32.96
CA LEU A 18 20.52 0.86 33.92
C LEU A 18 20.88 0.08 35.20
N THR A 19 21.90 0.52 35.92
CA THR A 19 21.93 0.34 37.37
C THR A 19 20.95 1.35 37.91
N SER A 20 19.70 0.91 38.07
CA SER A 20 18.77 1.51 39.00
C SER A 20 19.49 1.59 40.35
N CYS A 21 20.03 2.76 40.66
CA CYS A 21 20.31 3.08 42.05
C CYS A 21 18.95 3.13 42.73
N ASN A 22 18.56 2.02 43.38
CA ASN A 22 17.60 2.04 44.47
C ASN A 22 18.23 2.86 45.60
N ASN A 23 18.20 4.18 45.46
CA ASN A 23 18.20 5.06 46.61
C ASN A 23 16.73 5.29 46.92
N ASP A 24 16.22 4.51 47.85
CA ASP A 24 15.01 4.80 48.63
C ASP A 24 15.25 6.07 49.48
N GLU A 25 15.45 7.20 48.83
CA GLU A 25 15.20 8.51 49.40
C GLU A 25 14.02 9.11 48.65
N SER A 26 12.83 8.77 49.11
CA SER A 26 11.65 9.60 48.91
C SER A 26 11.89 10.93 49.64
N ALA A 27 12.59 11.85 48.98
CA ALA A 27 12.58 13.25 49.40
C ALA A 27 11.12 13.70 49.31
N TYR A 28 10.45 13.81 50.47
CA TYR A 28 9.14 14.39 50.63
C TYR A 28 9.18 15.85 50.10
N LEU A 29 8.92 16.02 48.80
CA LEU A 29 8.85 17.31 48.10
C LEU A 29 7.56 18.09 48.40
N SER A 30 6.72 17.61 49.33
CA SER A 30 5.33 18.04 49.48
C SER A 30 5.10 19.48 49.97
N ASN A 31 6.15 20.30 50.11
CA ASN A 31 6.05 21.69 50.58
C ASN A 31 6.91 22.71 49.80
N ARG A 32 7.50 22.37 48.64
CA ARG A 32 8.28 23.35 47.84
C ARG A 32 7.52 23.78 46.59
N LYS A 33 7.14 25.07 46.54
CA LYS A 33 6.57 25.72 45.34
C LYS A 33 7.53 25.53 44.15
N PHE A 34 7.01 25.13 42.99
CA PHE A 34 7.81 24.89 41.79
C PHE A 34 7.11 25.41 40.53
N VAL A 35 7.91 25.68 39.50
CA VAL A 35 7.51 25.73 38.10
C VAL A 35 8.46 24.80 37.33
N ARG A 36 7.94 24.02 36.39
CA ARG A 36 8.72 23.06 35.62
C ARG A 36 8.19 22.96 34.20
N ILE A 37 9.07 23.13 33.22
CA ILE A 37 8.74 22.88 31.80
C ILE A 37 8.54 21.37 31.64
N ASP A 38 7.48 20.97 30.94
CA ASP A 38 7.11 19.56 30.78
C ASP A 38 8.21 18.75 30.08
N GLN A 39 8.95 19.38 29.17
CA GLN A 39 10.12 18.83 28.47
C GLN A 39 11.40 19.52 28.95
N SER A 40 12.34 18.73 29.47
CA SER A 40 13.65 19.24 29.91
C SER A 40 14.56 19.65 28.76
N SER A 41 14.29 19.18 27.55
CA SER A 41 15.01 19.52 26.33
C SER A 41 14.08 19.51 25.12
N VAL A 42 14.29 20.46 24.20
CA VAL A 42 13.55 20.57 22.93
C VAL A 42 14.56 20.61 21.78
N SER A 43 14.26 19.89 20.70
CA SER A 43 15.06 19.89 19.46
C SER A 43 14.18 20.24 18.28
N LEU A 44 14.59 21.24 17.49
CA LEU A 44 13.86 21.76 16.34
C LEU A 44 14.78 21.94 15.14
N THR A 45 14.19 21.99 13.96
CA THR A 45 14.80 22.45 12.71
C THR A 45 14.43 23.91 12.48
N VAL A 46 15.31 24.67 11.83
CA VAL A 46 15.03 26.07 11.45
C VAL A 46 13.67 26.18 10.76
N GLY A 47 12.84 27.12 11.21
CA GLY A 47 11.48 27.34 10.72
C GLY A 47 10.37 26.61 11.49
N GLU A 48 10.69 25.57 12.26
CA GLU A 48 9.69 24.89 13.09
C GLU A 48 9.19 25.77 14.23
N ARG A 49 7.92 25.54 14.61
CA ARG A 49 7.30 26.12 15.80
C ARG A 49 6.96 25.02 16.80
N TYR A 50 7.05 25.36 18.08
CA TYR A 50 6.85 24.41 19.17
C TYR A 50 6.20 25.08 20.38
N LYS A 51 5.08 24.52 20.82
CA LYS A 51 4.34 24.88 22.02
C LYS A 51 4.97 24.21 23.24
N VAL A 52 5.60 25.02 24.08
CA VAL A 52 6.06 24.61 25.40
C VAL A 52 5.01 24.89 26.46
N THR A 53 4.86 23.94 27.39
CA THR A 53 3.99 24.03 28.56
C THR A 53 4.80 23.83 29.83
N ALA A 54 4.29 24.35 30.94
CA ALA A 54 4.89 24.15 32.24
C ALA A 54 3.83 23.78 33.27
N SER A 55 4.23 22.93 34.20
CA SER A 55 3.48 22.57 35.39
C SER A 55 3.97 23.42 36.57
N ALA A 56 3.05 24.03 37.31
CA ALA A 56 3.35 24.79 38.53
C ALA A 56 2.53 24.25 39.71
N ASP A 57 3.06 24.37 40.92
CA ASP A 57 2.35 23.98 42.15
C ASP A 57 1.05 24.79 42.32
N THR A 58 -0.05 24.16 42.72
CA THR A 58 -1.37 24.81 42.88
C THR A 58 -1.80 24.96 44.35
N LEU A 59 -0.91 24.68 45.31
CA LEU A 59 -1.24 24.52 46.74
C LEU A 59 -1.91 25.71 47.46
N GLU A 60 -2.11 26.87 46.83
CA GLU A 60 -2.81 28.02 47.46
C GLU A 60 -3.72 28.83 46.51
N GLY A 61 -4.36 28.20 45.51
CA GLY A 61 -5.42 28.88 44.74
C GLY A 61 -4.98 30.02 43.81
N ASP A 62 -3.69 30.36 43.77
CA ASP A 62 -3.12 31.24 42.75
C ASP A 62 -2.74 30.41 41.52
N SER A 63 -3.50 30.55 40.43
CA SER A 63 -3.02 30.15 39.12
C SER A 63 -1.84 31.07 38.75
N TYR A 64 -0.61 30.59 38.91
CA TYR A 64 0.58 31.37 38.54
C TYR A 64 0.49 31.78 37.08
N LYS A 65 0.59 33.08 36.81
CA LYS A 65 0.81 33.57 35.44
C LYS A 65 2.29 33.40 35.10
N LEU A 66 2.55 32.77 33.96
CA LEU A 66 3.90 32.45 33.50
C LEU A 66 4.34 33.40 32.39
N THR A 67 5.64 33.63 32.32
CA THR A 67 6.28 34.38 31.25
C THR A 67 7.44 33.57 30.70
N TRP A 68 7.50 33.49 29.37
CA TRP A 68 8.47 32.73 28.59
C TRP A 68 9.47 33.66 27.91
N SER A 69 10.74 33.25 27.92
CA SER A 69 11.83 33.93 27.21
C SER A 69 12.82 32.91 26.65
N VAL A 70 13.54 33.29 25.60
CA VAL A 70 14.67 32.53 25.04
C VAL A 70 15.93 33.37 25.20
N LEU A 71 17.02 32.75 25.67
CA LEU A 71 18.25 33.46 26.02
C LEU A 71 18.93 34.11 24.80
N ASP A 72 19.17 33.32 23.75
CA ASP A 72 19.69 33.81 22.47
C ASP A 72 18.56 33.91 21.43
N THR A 73 18.09 35.13 21.20
CA THR A 73 17.02 35.43 20.24
C THR A 73 17.43 35.29 18.78
N LYS A 74 18.73 35.15 18.48
CA LYS A 74 19.21 34.82 17.14
C LYS A 74 18.99 33.35 16.79
N VAL A 75 18.91 32.48 17.81
CA VAL A 75 18.67 31.04 17.65
C VAL A 75 17.17 30.75 17.60
N ALA A 76 16.37 31.34 18.50
CA ALA A 76 14.92 31.17 18.51
C ALA A 76 14.20 32.33 19.21
N THR A 77 12.94 32.57 18.85
CA THR A 77 12.06 33.53 19.53
C THR A 77 10.96 32.81 20.31
N VAL A 78 10.26 33.54 21.19
CA VAL A 78 9.10 33.01 21.91
C VAL A 78 7.96 34.03 21.97
N GLU A 79 6.75 33.55 21.73
CA GLU A 79 5.49 34.26 21.91
C GLU A 79 4.78 33.70 23.14
N ASN A 80 4.32 34.57 24.04
CA ASN A 80 3.55 34.15 25.21
C ASN A 80 2.07 34.02 24.82
N THR A 81 1.40 32.96 25.29
CA THR A 81 -0.04 32.77 25.10
C THR A 81 -0.79 32.98 26.41
N ASP A 82 -2.10 33.19 26.32
CA ASP A 82 -2.96 33.46 27.49
C ASP A 82 -3.08 32.25 28.45
N ASP A 83 -2.81 31.04 27.95
CA ASP A 83 -2.94 29.77 28.69
C ASP A 83 -1.63 29.33 29.38
N ASN A 84 -0.76 30.26 29.75
CA ASN A 84 0.55 29.99 30.36
C ASN A 84 1.49 29.12 29.50
N ALA A 85 1.25 29.01 28.20
CA ALA A 85 2.14 28.35 27.25
C ALA A 85 3.02 29.36 26.50
N GLY A 86 4.12 28.88 25.94
CA GLY A 86 4.99 29.64 25.06
C GLY A 86 5.04 28.99 23.68
N ILE A 87 5.02 29.78 22.61
CA ILE A 87 5.27 29.30 21.25
C ILE A 87 6.68 29.69 20.84
N ILE A 88 7.57 28.71 20.79
CA ILE A 88 8.94 28.85 20.32
C ILE A 88 8.93 28.84 18.79
N THR A 89 9.68 29.75 18.15
CA THR A 89 9.96 29.72 16.71
C THR A 89 11.46 29.59 16.48
N ALA A 90 11.89 28.54 15.77
CA ALA A 90 13.30 28.30 15.46
C ALA A 90 13.80 29.25 14.36
N VAL A 91 14.83 30.05 14.65
CA VAL A 91 15.34 31.11 13.75
C VAL A 91 16.63 30.71 13.05
N ALA A 92 17.61 30.17 13.78
CA ALA A 92 18.90 29.78 13.22
C ALA A 92 19.51 28.59 13.98
N ALA A 93 20.34 27.82 13.28
CA ALA A 93 21.03 26.68 13.88
C ALA A 93 21.92 27.13 15.05
N GLY A 94 21.81 26.45 16.19
CA GLY A 94 22.51 26.81 17.41
C GLY A 94 21.93 26.12 18.65
N LYS A 95 22.49 26.45 19.81
CA LYS A 95 21.97 26.02 21.11
C LYS A 95 21.62 27.25 21.93
N THR A 96 20.51 27.20 22.64
CA THR A 96 20.02 28.26 23.50
C THR A 96 19.23 27.63 24.66
N VAL A 97 18.64 28.46 25.52
CA VAL A 97 17.87 28.02 26.68
C VAL A 97 16.50 28.68 26.66
N ILE A 98 15.47 27.87 26.85
CA ILE A 98 14.11 28.31 27.12
C ILE A 98 13.99 28.54 28.62
N LYS A 99 13.50 29.71 29.00
CA LYS A 99 13.25 30.07 30.40
C LYS A 99 11.75 30.33 30.58
N VAL A 100 11.18 29.70 31.60
CA VAL A 100 9.85 30.05 32.15
C VAL A 100 10.04 30.65 33.54
N GLU A 101 9.30 31.71 33.84
CA GLU A 101 9.27 32.31 35.19
C GLU A 101 7.87 32.80 35.55
N THR A 102 7.59 32.87 36.85
CA THR A 102 6.38 33.55 37.34
C THR A 102 6.50 35.06 37.15
N ILE A 103 5.38 35.78 37.00
CA ILE A 103 5.40 37.26 36.86
C ILE A 103 6.13 37.94 38.03
N ASP A 104 5.98 37.41 39.24
CA ASP A 104 6.67 37.91 40.44
C ASP A 104 8.16 37.49 40.51
N LYS A 105 8.64 36.71 39.53
CA LYS A 105 10.01 36.21 39.34
C LYS A 105 10.54 35.33 40.48
N ARG A 106 9.66 34.80 41.33
CA ARG A 106 10.06 33.95 42.46
C ARG A 106 10.38 32.53 42.05
N LEU A 107 9.71 32.01 41.03
CA LEU A 107 9.92 30.67 40.52
C LEU A 107 10.36 30.75 39.06
N MET A 108 11.36 29.94 38.72
CA MET A 108 11.87 29.86 37.36
C MET A 108 12.35 28.45 37.03
N TYR A 109 12.30 28.10 35.76
CA TYR A 109 12.84 26.85 35.24
C TYR A 109 13.45 27.08 33.86
N PHE A 110 14.42 26.22 33.52
CA PHE A 110 15.16 26.29 32.27
C PHE A 110 15.11 24.94 31.57
N ALA A 111 15.00 24.98 30.24
CA ALA A 111 15.09 23.81 29.37
C ALA A 111 16.06 24.11 28.23
N ASP A 112 16.83 23.10 27.83
CA ASP A 112 17.75 23.22 26.70
C ASP A 112 16.98 23.25 25.39
N LEU A 113 17.37 24.15 24.48
CA LEU A 113 16.85 24.20 23.11
C LEU A 113 18.01 24.05 22.13
N THR A 114 17.93 23.01 21.29
CA THR A 114 18.84 22.83 20.16
C THR A 114 18.07 23.06 18.86
N VAL A 115 18.58 23.97 18.03
CA VAL A 115 18.07 24.20 16.68
C VAL A 115 19.10 23.67 15.68
N THR A 116 18.70 22.76 14.80
CA THR A 116 19.52 22.24 13.70
C THR A 116 19.19 22.95 12.40
N GLY A 117 20.22 23.16 11.57
CA GLY A 117 20.00 23.53 10.16
C GLY A 117 19.61 22.28 9.34
N GLY A 118 19.11 22.50 8.12
CA GLY A 118 18.68 21.43 7.23
C GLY A 118 17.24 21.61 6.79
N GLU A 119 16.76 20.66 5.98
CA GLU A 119 15.37 20.61 5.55
C GLU A 119 14.51 19.97 6.65
N HIS A 120 13.36 20.58 6.92
CA HIS A 120 12.36 20.03 7.83
C HIS A 120 11.83 18.71 7.28
N ALA A 121 11.91 17.64 8.07
CA ALA A 121 11.27 16.38 7.74
C ALA A 121 9.81 16.44 8.20
N VAL A 122 8.87 16.29 7.26
CA VAL A 122 7.45 16.24 7.57
C VAL A 122 7.17 15.00 8.41
N LYS A 123 6.46 15.17 9.53
CA LYS A 123 6.14 14.10 10.48
C LYS A 123 4.65 13.83 10.49
N ILE A 124 4.26 12.62 10.12
CA ILE A 124 2.86 12.18 10.16
C ILE A 124 2.68 11.08 11.21
N LEU A 125 1.63 11.22 12.03
CA LEU A 125 1.17 10.19 12.95
C LEU A 125 -0.24 9.77 12.56
N THR A 126 -0.48 8.49 12.35
CA THR A 126 -1.83 7.94 12.21
C THR A 126 -2.24 7.27 13.51
N ILE A 127 -3.51 7.44 13.89
CA ILE A 127 -4.12 6.86 15.08
C ILE A 127 -5.35 6.08 14.62
N GLY A 128 -5.31 4.76 14.71
CA GLY A 128 -6.40 3.96 14.15
C GLY A 128 -6.26 2.46 14.35
N THR A 129 -6.56 1.74 13.27
CA THR A 129 -6.86 0.30 13.29
C THR A 129 -5.76 -0.55 12.67
N GLY A 130 -4.77 0.09 12.02
CA GLY A 130 -3.75 -0.56 11.19
C GLY A 130 -3.98 -0.37 9.69
N MET A 131 -5.17 0.07 9.27
CA MET A 131 -5.48 0.32 7.85
C MET A 131 -4.62 1.43 7.24
N ALA A 132 -4.30 2.48 8.00
CA ALA A 132 -3.36 3.50 7.55
C ALA A 132 -1.93 2.95 7.38
N ASP A 133 -1.53 1.95 8.17
CA ASP A 133 -0.24 1.28 7.99
C ASP A 133 -0.21 0.55 6.63
N ASP A 134 -1.31 -0.10 6.25
CA ASP A 134 -1.47 -0.73 4.92
C ASP A 134 -1.38 0.31 3.78
N ALA A 135 -1.91 1.53 4.00
CA ALA A 135 -1.91 2.60 3.00
C ALA A 135 -0.58 3.36 2.88
N THR A 136 0.18 3.51 3.98
CA THR A 136 1.31 4.45 4.07
C THR A 136 2.68 3.79 4.14
N SER A 137 2.79 2.55 4.65
CA SER A 137 4.09 1.94 4.98
C SER A 137 4.92 1.48 3.78
N SER A 138 4.32 1.33 2.60
CA SER A 138 4.98 0.68 1.45
C SER A 138 5.65 1.66 0.48
N TYR A 139 4.91 2.65 -0.04
CA TYR A 139 5.39 3.47 -1.17
C TYR A 139 5.45 4.97 -0.88
N LEU A 140 4.77 5.44 0.17
CA LEU A 140 4.61 6.88 0.42
C LEU A 140 5.97 7.57 0.65
N GLN A 141 6.90 6.89 1.32
CA GLN A 141 8.22 7.45 1.57
C GLN A 141 9.03 7.63 0.29
N ASP A 142 9.02 6.64 -0.61
CA ASP A 142 9.74 6.73 -1.88
C ASP A 142 9.15 7.82 -2.78
N ILE A 143 7.82 7.95 -2.80
CA ILE A 143 7.13 9.04 -3.50
C ILE A 143 7.58 10.39 -2.94
N ALA A 144 7.55 10.59 -1.63
CA ALA A 144 7.98 11.83 -0.99
C ALA A 144 9.44 12.15 -1.33
N LYS A 145 10.33 11.16 -1.22
CA LYS A 145 11.76 11.30 -1.52
C LYS A 145 12.01 11.66 -2.98
N SER A 146 11.25 11.11 -3.92
CA SER A 146 11.37 11.43 -5.35
C SER A 146 11.07 12.90 -5.67
N GLU A 147 10.24 13.53 -4.84
CA GLU A 147 9.88 14.95 -4.91
C GLU A 147 10.73 15.82 -3.97
N GLY A 148 11.87 15.28 -3.53
CA GLY A 148 12.82 15.97 -2.66
C GLY A 148 12.31 16.26 -1.26
N LYS A 149 11.29 15.52 -0.77
CA LYS A 149 10.71 15.73 0.56
C LYS A 149 11.23 14.69 1.55
N SER A 150 11.61 15.17 2.73
CA SER A 150 11.90 14.29 3.87
C SER A 150 10.61 13.98 4.62
N LEU A 151 10.33 12.69 4.86
CA LEU A 151 9.10 12.21 5.49
C LEU A 151 9.38 11.14 6.55
N ILE A 152 8.78 11.33 7.73
CA ILE A 152 8.70 10.36 8.82
C ILE A 152 7.24 9.91 8.92
N ILE A 153 7.02 8.60 8.83
CA ILE A 153 5.69 7.98 8.87
C ILE A 153 5.58 7.20 10.17
N SER A 154 4.57 7.51 10.97
CA SER A 154 4.29 6.80 12.21
C SER A 154 2.85 6.32 12.25
N ASN A 155 2.66 5.06 12.61
CA ASN A 155 1.35 4.43 12.76
C ASN A 155 1.18 3.94 14.20
N LEU A 156 0.19 4.48 14.90
CA LEU A 156 -0.19 4.09 16.25
C LEU A 156 -1.57 3.42 16.19
N PHE A 157 -1.64 2.13 16.47
CA PHE A 157 -2.89 1.40 16.31
C PHE A 157 -3.10 0.31 17.35
N THR A 158 -4.37 -0.06 17.47
CA THR A 158 -4.80 -1.33 18.05
C THR A 158 -5.62 -2.01 16.95
N GLU A 159 -5.24 -3.24 16.58
CA GLU A 159 -5.83 -3.92 15.42
C GLU A 159 -7.36 -3.97 15.49
N GLY A 160 -8.02 -3.44 14.46
CA GLY A 160 -9.49 -3.40 14.36
C GLY A 160 -10.22 -2.49 15.37
N ALA A 161 -9.51 -1.73 16.20
CA ALA A 161 -10.12 -0.89 17.24
C ALA A 161 -11.00 0.23 16.65
N SER A 162 -12.17 0.44 17.24
CA SER A 162 -13.04 1.55 16.86
C SER A 162 -12.65 2.87 17.52
N LEU A 163 -13.22 3.99 17.07
CA LEU A 163 -13.07 5.28 17.78
C LEU A 163 -13.56 5.19 19.24
N LYS A 164 -14.57 4.37 19.52
CA LYS A 164 -15.03 4.08 20.89
C LYS A 164 -13.93 3.41 21.71
N ASP A 165 -13.23 2.43 21.14
CA ASP A 165 -12.15 1.73 21.82
C ASP A 165 -10.97 2.66 22.09
N HIS A 166 -10.61 3.51 21.13
CA HIS A 166 -9.61 4.56 21.33
C HIS A 166 -10.00 5.51 22.47
N MET A 167 -11.27 5.92 22.54
CA MET A 167 -11.76 6.76 23.64
C MET A 167 -11.67 6.03 24.99
N ASN A 168 -12.07 4.76 25.05
CA ASN A 168 -11.93 3.96 26.27
C ASN A 168 -10.46 3.88 26.72
N ASN A 169 -9.55 3.60 25.78
CA ASN A 169 -8.11 3.55 26.04
C ASN A 169 -7.56 4.89 26.55
N ILE A 170 -7.99 6.02 25.98
CA ILE A 170 -7.65 7.37 26.44
C ILE A 170 -8.14 7.58 27.87
N THR A 171 -9.42 7.32 28.14
CA THR A 171 -10.02 7.54 29.47
C THR A 171 -9.41 6.64 30.54
N GLY A 172 -9.04 5.41 30.18
CA GLY A 172 -8.41 4.45 31.08
C GLY A 172 -6.89 4.60 31.20
N GLY A 173 -6.26 5.54 30.48
CA GLY A 173 -4.80 5.71 30.46
C GLY A 173 -4.05 4.46 29.97
N GLN A 174 -4.65 3.69 29.08
CA GLN A 174 -4.16 2.38 28.67
C GLN A 174 -2.94 2.47 27.77
N SER A 175 -2.02 1.52 27.94
CA SER A 175 -0.80 1.38 27.14
C SER A 175 -0.88 0.11 26.29
N VAL A 176 -1.79 0.11 25.32
CA VAL A 176 -2.20 -1.06 24.51
C VAL A 176 -1.88 -0.92 23.03
N TYR A 177 -1.27 0.18 22.63
CA TYR A 177 -1.03 0.47 21.22
C TYR A 177 0.28 -0.16 20.75
N GLN A 178 0.27 -0.67 19.52
CA GLN A 178 1.47 -0.86 18.72
C GLN A 178 1.82 0.45 18.03
N TYR A 179 3.10 0.79 18.02
CA TYR A 179 3.65 1.99 17.40
C TYR A 179 4.74 1.59 16.40
N ASN A 180 4.45 1.77 15.12
CA ASN A 180 5.40 1.59 14.03
C ASN A 180 5.89 2.97 13.58
N ARG A 181 7.20 3.16 13.45
CA ARG A 181 7.82 4.39 12.95
C ARG A 181 8.78 4.07 11.82
N ILE A 182 8.67 4.79 10.72
CA ILE A 182 9.55 4.75 9.56
C ILE A 182 10.33 6.08 9.53
N GLY A 183 11.64 6.02 9.79
CA GLY A 183 12.54 7.18 9.73
C GLY A 183 12.87 7.58 8.29
N VAL A 184 13.39 8.78 8.05
CA VAL A 184 13.69 9.35 6.72
C VAL A 184 14.59 8.46 5.85
N ASP A 185 15.42 7.62 6.47
CA ASP A 185 16.31 6.65 5.84
C ASP A 185 15.63 5.31 5.48
N GLY A 186 14.33 5.18 5.76
CA GLY A 186 13.56 3.95 5.61
C GLY A 186 13.66 2.99 6.80
N SER A 187 14.38 3.36 7.87
CA SER A 187 14.51 2.51 9.06
C SER A 187 13.17 2.33 9.76
N VAL A 188 12.80 1.07 10.04
CA VAL A 188 11.56 0.72 10.72
C VAL A 188 11.83 0.42 12.19
N ASN A 189 11.06 1.02 13.09
CA ASN A 189 11.08 0.74 14.51
C ASN A 189 9.65 0.44 15.00
N THR A 190 9.46 -0.72 15.61
CA THR A 190 8.17 -1.14 16.19
C THR A 190 8.28 -1.23 17.70
N GLN A 191 7.32 -0.64 18.40
CA GLN A 191 7.21 -0.64 19.85
C GLN A 191 5.81 -1.06 20.26
N ASN A 192 5.71 -1.95 21.24
CA ASN A 192 4.44 -2.37 21.81
C ASN A 192 4.17 -1.66 23.13
N SER A 193 2.95 -1.83 23.63
CA SER A 193 2.52 -1.31 24.93
C SER A 193 2.73 0.20 25.08
N GLN A 194 2.47 0.93 24.00
CA GLN A 194 2.52 2.40 24.01
C GLN A 194 1.17 2.98 24.43
N SER A 195 1.21 4.17 25.03
CA SER A 195 0.01 4.98 25.27
C SER A 195 -0.13 6.04 24.18
N LEU A 196 -1.36 6.39 23.82
CA LEU A 196 -1.61 7.49 22.88
C LEU A 196 -1.00 8.80 23.37
N LYS A 197 -1.09 9.08 24.66
CA LYS A 197 -0.54 10.28 25.29
C LYS A 197 0.98 10.41 25.10
N SER A 198 1.72 9.32 25.30
CA SER A 198 3.19 9.35 25.19
C SER A 198 3.63 9.57 23.75
N VAL A 199 2.95 8.97 22.77
CA VAL A 199 3.31 9.07 21.34
C VAL A 199 2.91 10.43 20.75
N VAL A 200 1.76 10.99 21.11
CA VAL A 200 1.39 12.35 20.65
C VAL A 200 2.39 13.40 21.16
N LYS A 201 2.98 13.20 22.35
CA LYS A 201 3.97 14.11 22.93
C LYS A 201 5.43 13.84 22.50
N SER A 202 5.71 12.73 21.81
CA SER A 202 7.10 12.31 21.56
C SER A 202 7.76 13.06 20.40
N GLU A 203 6.97 13.63 19.49
CA GLU A 203 7.46 14.31 18.29
C GLU A 203 6.64 15.59 18.03
N ASN A 204 7.22 16.52 17.29
CA ASN A 204 6.57 17.74 16.82
C ASN A 204 5.77 17.45 15.54
N TRP A 205 4.66 16.72 15.64
CA TRP A 205 3.89 16.24 14.49
C TRP A 205 3.37 17.38 13.61
N ASP A 206 3.57 17.30 12.29
CA ASP A 206 2.96 18.22 11.32
C ASP A 206 1.53 17.79 11.00
N TYR A 207 1.29 16.48 10.96
CA TYR A 207 -0.02 15.91 10.68
C TYR A 207 -0.36 14.80 11.67
N ILE A 208 -1.59 14.80 12.16
CA ILE A 208 -2.15 13.69 12.94
C ILE A 208 -3.45 13.21 12.28
N SER A 209 -3.47 11.95 11.84
CA SER A 209 -4.59 11.31 11.18
C SER A 209 -5.39 10.41 12.11
N PHE A 210 -6.70 10.34 11.88
CA PHE A 210 -7.62 9.45 12.58
C PHE A 210 -8.32 8.49 11.62
N GLU A 211 -8.62 7.29 12.11
CA GLU A 211 -9.38 6.27 11.41
C GLU A 211 -10.51 5.71 12.29
N GLU A 212 -11.63 5.35 11.68
CA GLU A 212 -12.62 4.45 12.29
C GLU A 212 -12.37 3.03 11.80
N SER A 213 -12.76 2.04 12.61
CA SER A 213 -12.75 0.63 12.22
C SER A 213 -13.52 0.41 10.92
N LEU A 214 -12.98 -0.40 10.02
CA LEU A 214 -13.56 -0.65 8.70
C LEU A 214 -15.04 -1.11 8.77
N PRO A 215 -15.46 -2.01 9.69
CA PRO A 215 -16.88 -2.35 9.90
C PRO A 215 -17.80 -1.16 10.20
N LEU A 216 -17.29 -0.13 10.88
CA LEU A 216 -18.05 1.04 11.33
C LEU A 216 -17.80 2.28 10.45
N SER A 217 -16.91 2.20 9.47
CA SER A 217 -16.45 3.33 8.65
C SER A 217 -17.56 4.03 7.86
N GLY A 218 -18.66 3.33 7.54
CA GLY A 218 -19.85 3.90 6.91
C GLY A 218 -20.93 4.36 7.89
N LYS A 219 -20.67 4.36 9.20
CA LYS A 219 -21.65 4.69 10.25
C LYS A 219 -21.26 5.98 10.97
N LEU A 220 -22.18 6.95 11.00
CA LEU A 220 -21.91 8.27 11.57
C LEU A 220 -21.77 8.27 13.10
N ASP A 221 -22.43 7.36 13.81
CA ASP A 221 -22.55 7.37 15.28
C ASP A 221 -21.19 7.40 16.02
N GLY A 222 -20.23 6.60 15.53
CA GLY A 222 -18.86 6.55 16.08
C GLY A 222 -18.14 7.88 15.91
N PHE A 223 -18.17 8.42 14.70
CA PHE A 223 -17.60 9.72 14.38
C PHE A 223 -18.23 10.84 15.22
N GLN A 224 -19.56 10.93 15.26
CA GLN A 224 -20.26 12.00 15.98
C GLN A 224 -20.01 11.95 17.48
N THR A 225 -19.93 10.75 18.07
CA THR A 225 -19.83 10.60 19.53
C THR A 225 -18.38 10.73 20.02
N PHE A 226 -17.41 10.19 19.28
CA PHE A 226 -16.05 9.99 19.80
C PHE A 226 -15.00 10.86 19.10
N LEU A 227 -15.09 11.09 17.79
CA LEU A 227 -14.03 11.78 17.05
C LEU A 227 -13.74 13.21 17.59
N PRO A 228 -14.73 14.09 17.81
CA PRO A 228 -14.46 15.44 18.34
C PRO A 228 -13.72 15.40 19.70
N ARG A 229 -14.06 14.43 20.55
CA ARG A 229 -13.43 14.26 21.87
C ARG A 229 -11.99 13.76 21.75
N ILE A 230 -11.73 12.82 20.84
CA ILE A 230 -10.37 12.34 20.55
C ILE A 230 -9.53 13.50 20.01
N VAL A 231 -10.03 14.22 19.01
CA VAL A 231 -9.34 15.36 18.40
C VAL A 231 -9.04 16.43 19.45
N GLN A 232 -10.00 16.77 20.32
CA GLN A 232 -9.77 17.74 21.40
C GLN A 232 -8.68 17.26 22.37
N TYR A 233 -8.71 15.98 22.76
CA TYR A 233 -7.68 15.39 23.62
C TYR A 233 -6.29 15.48 22.97
N VAL A 234 -6.18 15.11 21.70
CA VAL A 234 -4.93 15.17 20.93
C VAL A 234 -4.45 16.61 20.74
N LYS A 235 -5.34 17.56 20.43
CA LYS A 235 -5.04 19.00 20.37
C LYS A 235 -4.44 19.53 21.66
N GLY A 236 -4.94 19.06 22.81
CA GLY A 236 -4.39 19.42 24.12
C GLY A 236 -2.96 18.90 24.36
N LEU A 237 -2.56 17.83 23.67
CA LEU A 237 -1.26 17.18 23.84
C LEU A 237 -0.23 17.58 22.77
N ALA A 238 -0.68 17.95 21.57
CA ALA A 238 0.18 18.28 20.44
C ALA A 238 1.08 19.47 20.76
N THR A 239 2.33 19.35 20.34
CA THR A 239 3.39 20.33 20.57
C THR A 239 3.58 21.26 19.38
N ASN A 240 3.24 20.86 18.17
CA ASN A 240 3.23 21.77 17.02
C ASN A 240 1.95 22.63 17.06
N PRO A 241 2.04 23.97 17.20
CA PRO A 241 0.85 24.83 17.20
C PRO A 241 0.14 24.88 15.84
N ASP A 242 0.85 24.52 14.77
CA ASP A 242 0.36 24.56 13.38
C ASP A 242 0.02 23.16 12.85
N VAL A 243 -0.08 22.15 13.74
CA VAL A 243 -0.45 20.77 13.39
C VAL A 243 -1.78 20.73 12.65
N LYS A 244 -1.82 19.96 11.57
CA LYS A 244 -3.05 19.69 10.81
C LYS A 244 -3.61 18.33 11.15
N TYR A 245 -4.92 18.26 11.29
CA TYR A 245 -5.63 17.03 11.56
C TYR A 245 -6.18 16.45 10.27
N ILE A 246 -6.04 15.13 10.14
CA ILE A 246 -6.46 14.37 8.98
C ILE A 246 -7.53 13.36 9.40
N ILE A 247 -8.50 13.12 8.53
CA ILE A 247 -9.30 11.89 8.58
C ILE A 247 -8.98 11.07 7.34
N HIS A 248 -8.59 9.81 7.56
CA HIS A 248 -8.33 8.89 6.46
C HIS A 248 -9.64 8.21 6.09
N GLN A 249 -10.08 8.40 4.83
CA GLN A 249 -11.26 7.75 4.30
C GLN A 249 -10.87 6.35 3.78
N PRO A 250 -11.27 5.25 4.45
CA PRO A 250 -10.93 3.91 3.99
C PRO A 250 -11.75 3.52 2.74
N TRP A 251 -11.47 2.35 2.18
CA TRP A 251 -12.18 1.76 1.04
C TRP A 251 -13.32 0.83 1.49
N ALA A 252 -14.25 0.55 0.57
CA ALA A 252 -15.26 -0.49 0.78
C ALA A 252 -14.68 -1.90 0.61
N TYR A 253 -15.31 -2.89 1.25
CA TYR A 253 -14.97 -4.31 1.10
C TYR A 253 -14.99 -4.79 -0.35
N ALA A 254 -14.36 -5.94 -0.60
CA ALA A 254 -14.48 -6.64 -1.88
C ALA A 254 -15.96 -6.98 -2.19
N GLN A 255 -16.32 -6.99 -3.48
CA GLN A 255 -17.71 -7.18 -3.92
C GLN A 255 -18.33 -8.50 -3.43
N ASN A 256 -17.51 -9.55 -3.31
CA ASN A 256 -17.91 -10.88 -2.83
C ASN A 256 -17.53 -11.13 -1.36
N SER A 257 -17.21 -10.07 -0.60
CA SER A 257 -16.77 -10.22 0.78
C SER A 257 -17.78 -10.98 1.63
N THR A 258 -17.24 -11.83 2.50
CA THR A 258 -17.99 -12.65 3.45
C THR A 258 -18.16 -11.99 4.81
N GLU A 259 -17.46 -10.86 5.05
CA GLU A 259 -17.49 -10.10 6.30
C GLU A 259 -18.92 -9.82 6.78
N ASN A 260 -19.17 -10.11 8.06
CA ASN A 260 -20.50 -9.95 8.64
C ASN A 260 -20.98 -8.50 8.60
N ALA A 261 -20.08 -7.55 8.85
CA ALA A 261 -20.40 -6.12 8.81
C ALA A 261 -20.87 -5.65 7.43
N PHE A 262 -20.54 -6.40 6.35
CA PHE A 262 -20.99 -6.04 5.01
C PHE A 262 -22.51 -6.17 4.83
N SER A 263 -23.19 -6.94 5.68
CA SER A 263 -24.66 -7.04 5.66
C SER A 263 -25.36 -5.73 5.97
N ASP A 264 -24.73 -4.82 6.72
CA ASP A 264 -25.29 -3.50 7.01
C ASP A 264 -25.43 -2.64 5.74
N TYR A 265 -24.68 -3.01 4.70
CA TYR A 265 -24.68 -2.38 3.38
C TYR A 265 -25.30 -3.31 2.33
N ASP A 266 -26.19 -4.23 2.72
CA ASP A 266 -26.83 -5.22 1.84
C ASP A 266 -25.83 -6.10 1.04
N ARG A 267 -24.58 -6.21 1.52
CA ARG A 267 -23.46 -6.78 0.76
C ARG A 267 -23.23 -6.12 -0.60
N ASP A 268 -23.49 -4.81 -0.67
CA ASP A 268 -23.27 -3.98 -1.84
C ASP A 268 -22.08 -3.03 -1.62
N GLN A 269 -21.04 -3.19 -2.45
CA GLN A 269 -19.80 -2.43 -2.33
C GLN A 269 -20.01 -0.94 -2.58
N ILE A 270 -20.85 -0.57 -3.54
CA ILE A 270 -21.12 0.84 -3.88
C ILE A 270 -21.92 1.50 -2.76
N LYS A 271 -22.88 0.77 -2.16
CA LYS A 271 -23.61 1.24 -0.98
C LYS A 271 -22.67 1.48 0.19
N MET A 272 -21.74 0.56 0.46
CA MET A 272 -20.73 0.74 1.52
C MET A 272 -19.80 1.91 1.22
N PHE A 273 -19.28 2.01 -0.01
CA PHE A 273 -18.43 3.13 -0.43
C PHE A 273 -19.12 4.48 -0.20
N ASN A 274 -20.35 4.64 -0.68
CA ASN A 274 -21.11 5.88 -0.52
C ASN A 274 -21.36 6.21 0.96
N ALA A 275 -21.64 5.20 1.80
CA ALA A 275 -21.81 5.39 3.24
C ALA A 275 -20.51 5.85 3.92
N ILE A 276 -19.36 5.27 3.55
CA ILE A 276 -18.03 5.67 4.06
C ILE A 276 -17.73 7.12 3.69
N VAL A 277 -17.94 7.49 2.43
CA VAL A 277 -17.75 8.87 1.95
C VAL A 277 -18.62 9.83 2.76
N ASP A 278 -19.92 9.56 2.86
CA ASP A 278 -20.85 10.43 3.60
C ASP A 278 -20.46 10.58 5.08
N ALA A 279 -20.18 9.46 5.76
CA ALA A 279 -19.78 9.46 7.17
C ALA A 279 -18.46 10.22 7.39
N THR A 280 -17.44 9.97 6.58
CA THR A 280 -16.12 10.60 6.69
C THR A 280 -16.18 12.10 6.46
N TRP A 281 -16.95 12.55 5.46
CA TRP A 281 -17.07 13.97 5.16
C TRP A 281 -17.94 14.72 6.17
N LYS A 282 -18.94 14.08 6.78
CA LYS A 282 -19.63 14.65 7.94
C LYS A 282 -18.71 14.71 9.17
N ALA A 283 -17.90 13.68 9.38
CA ALA A 283 -16.92 13.64 10.47
C ALA A 283 -15.88 14.74 10.36
N LYS A 284 -15.45 15.09 9.13
CA LYS A 284 -14.56 16.22 8.87
C LYS A 284 -15.10 17.51 9.50
N GLU A 285 -16.36 17.83 9.24
CA GLU A 285 -17.01 19.03 9.77
C GLU A 285 -17.23 18.95 11.28
N LEU A 286 -17.71 17.81 11.78
CA LEU A 286 -18.02 17.61 13.20
C LEU A 286 -16.81 17.78 14.13
N ALA A 287 -15.62 17.37 13.67
CA ALA A 287 -14.41 17.42 14.46
C ALA A 287 -13.42 18.52 14.04
N ALA A 288 -13.82 19.41 13.12
CA ALA A 288 -12.98 20.46 12.55
C ALA A 288 -11.61 19.91 12.06
N ILE A 289 -11.70 18.89 11.20
CA ILE A 289 -10.55 18.25 10.56
C ILE A 289 -10.11 19.07 9.35
N ASP A 290 -8.81 19.26 9.19
CA ASP A 290 -8.24 20.09 8.12
C ASP A 290 -8.26 19.38 6.76
N ILE A 291 -7.94 18.08 6.72
CA ILE A 291 -7.73 17.32 5.46
C ILE A 291 -8.48 15.98 5.52
N VAL A 292 -9.08 15.59 4.40
CA VAL A 292 -9.55 14.21 4.17
C VAL A 292 -8.59 13.57 3.18
N VAL A 293 -8.05 12.39 3.48
CA VAL A 293 -7.29 11.60 2.50
C VAL A 293 -8.27 10.59 1.86
N PRO A 294 -8.66 10.76 0.58
CA PRO A 294 -9.76 10.00 -0.03
C PRO A 294 -9.30 8.62 -0.57
N SER A 295 -8.61 7.83 0.23
CA SER A 295 -8.08 6.52 -0.19
C SER A 295 -9.17 5.61 -0.72
N GLY A 296 -10.34 5.57 -0.07
CA GLY A 296 -11.49 4.82 -0.55
C GLY A 296 -11.97 5.18 -1.94
N THR A 297 -11.94 6.48 -2.27
CA THR A 297 -12.32 6.97 -3.61
C THR A 297 -11.26 6.57 -4.62
N SER A 298 -9.98 6.64 -4.28
CA SER A 298 -8.91 6.21 -5.19
C SER A 298 -8.96 4.72 -5.51
N ILE A 299 -9.30 3.88 -4.52
CA ILE A 299 -9.54 2.44 -4.73
C ILE A 299 -10.79 2.22 -5.58
N GLN A 300 -11.88 2.95 -5.34
CA GLN A 300 -13.09 2.81 -6.13
C GLN A 300 -12.90 3.28 -7.58
N ASN A 301 -12.12 4.34 -7.83
CA ASN A 301 -11.70 4.75 -9.16
C ASN A 301 -10.89 3.63 -9.83
N GLY A 302 -9.91 3.08 -9.10
CA GLY A 302 -9.11 1.95 -9.55
C GLY A 302 -9.96 0.73 -9.98
N ARG A 303 -11.00 0.39 -9.21
CA ARG A 303 -11.95 -0.71 -9.53
C ARG A 303 -12.70 -0.52 -10.85
N THR A 304 -12.79 0.71 -11.37
CA THR A 304 -13.42 0.96 -12.69
C THR A 304 -12.53 0.58 -13.87
N SER A 305 -11.25 0.27 -13.62
CA SER A 305 -10.28 -0.17 -14.62
C SER A 305 -10.33 -1.69 -14.85
N TYR A 306 -9.46 -2.18 -15.74
CA TYR A 306 -9.27 -3.61 -15.99
C TYR A 306 -8.82 -4.41 -14.76
N ILE A 307 -8.26 -3.75 -13.73
CA ILE A 307 -7.83 -4.42 -12.49
C ILE A 307 -9.05 -4.86 -11.66
N GLY A 308 -10.16 -4.13 -11.72
CA GLY A 308 -11.39 -4.46 -11.01
C GLY A 308 -11.16 -4.70 -9.51
N GLU A 309 -11.67 -5.82 -9.01
CA GLU A 309 -11.53 -6.23 -7.60
C GLU A 309 -10.11 -6.61 -7.20
N GLY A 310 -9.16 -6.73 -8.14
CA GLY A 310 -7.74 -6.96 -7.86
C GLY A 310 -7.04 -5.83 -7.10
N MET A 311 -7.75 -4.73 -6.81
CA MET A 311 -7.31 -3.65 -5.91
C MET A 311 -7.11 -4.11 -4.47
N LEU A 312 -7.82 -5.16 -4.05
CA LEU A 312 -7.67 -5.80 -2.75
C LEU A 312 -7.01 -7.18 -2.91
N ARG A 313 -6.30 -7.64 -1.87
CA ARG A 313 -5.75 -9.01 -1.84
C ARG A 313 -6.71 -10.03 -1.21
N ASP A 314 -7.65 -9.52 -0.42
CA ASP A 314 -8.69 -10.26 0.29
C ASP A 314 -9.93 -9.35 0.44
N ASP A 315 -10.82 -9.68 1.38
CA ASP A 315 -12.06 -8.94 1.62
C ASP A 315 -11.83 -7.46 2.01
N SER A 316 -10.69 -7.14 2.63
CA SER A 316 -10.49 -5.87 3.35
C SER A 316 -9.13 -5.20 3.11
N TYR A 317 -8.06 -5.95 2.84
CA TYR A 317 -6.70 -5.41 2.75
C TYR A 317 -6.29 -5.13 1.31
N LEU A 318 -5.44 -4.12 1.14
CA LEU A 318 -4.97 -3.71 -0.18
C LEU A 318 -4.15 -4.80 -0.85
N ASN A 319 -4.26 -4.86 -2.17
CA ASN A 319 -3.26 -5.51 -2.99
C ASN A 319 -1.89 -4.89 -2.68
N MET A 320 -0.91 -5.74 -2.36
CA MET A 320 0.41 -5.32 -1.88
C MET A 320 1.18 -4.46 -2.89
N ASN A 321 0.81 -4.53 -4.16
CA ASN A 321 1.38 -3.73 -5.22
C ASN A 321 0.46 -2.55 -5.55
N VAL A 322 -0.53 -2.76 -6.43
CA VAL A 322 -1.29 -1.65 -7.03
C VAL A 322 -2.18 -0.92 -6.02
N GLY A 323 -2.86 -1.66 -5.13
CA GLY A 323 -3.74 -1.06 -4.12
C GLY A 323 -2.97 -0.13 -3.18
N ARG A 324 -1.86 -0.63 -2.61
CA ARG A 324 -0.97 0.16 -1.74
C ARG A 324 -0.32 1.34 -2.48
N PHE A 325 0.04 1.17 -3.75
CA PHE A 325 0.64 2.26 -4.53
C PHE A 325 -0.36 3.38 -4.83
N ILE A 326 -1.62 3.04 -5.16
CA ILE A 326 -2.71 4.01 -5.33
C ILE A 326 -2.89 4.83 -4.05
N THR A 327 -3.06 4.18 -2.89
CA THR A 327 -3.28 4.90 -1.65
C THR A 327 -2.08 5.75 -1.26
N ALA A 328 -0.85 5.27 -1.47
CA ALA A 328 0.34 6.06 -1.23
C ALA A 328 0.43 7.31 -2.11
N CYS A 329 0.04 7.23 -3.38
CA CYS A 329 -0.10 8.40 -4.25
C CYS A 329 -1.17 9.36 -3.71
N THR A 330 -2.33 8.86 -3.30
CA THR A 330 -3.42 9.67 -2.72
C THR A 330 -2.96 10.41 -1.45
N TRP A 331 -2.22 9.73 -0.57
CA TRP A 331 -1.63 10.34 0.61
C TRP A 331 -0.59 11.41 0.25
N ALA A 332 0.31 11.14 -0.69
CA ALA A 332 1.33 12.09 -1.09
C ALA A 332 0.72 13.37 -1.68
N GLU A 333 -0.26 13.24 -2.56
CA GLU A 333 -0.97 14.37 -3.17
C GLU A 333 -1.75 15.16 -2.12
N ALA A 334 -2.48 14.50 -1.23
CA ALA A 334 -3.25 15.17 -0.18
C ALA A 334 -2.37 15.90 0.86
N LEU A 335 -1.20 15.34 1.19
CA LEU A 335 -0.27 15.95 2.15
C LEU A 335 0.49 17.13 1.55
N PHE A 336 0.96 16.99 0.31
CA PHE A 336 1.95 17.88 -0.28
C PHE A 336 1.40 18.78 -1.39
N GLY A 337 0.16 18.57 -1.83
CA GLY A 337 -0.44 19.33 -2.94
C GLY A 337 0.32 19.16 -4.27
N ILE A 338 1.00 18.02 -4.44
CA ILE A 338 1.71 17.66 -5.68
C ILE A 338 0.75 16.98 -6.66
N ASP A 339 0.97 17.15 -7.96
CA ASP A 339 0.30 16.32 -8.97
C ASP A 339 1.05 15.00 -9.12
N VAL A 340 0.51 13.91 -8.57
CA VAL A 340 1.18 12.59 -8.63
C VAL A 340 1.23 12.00 -10.04
N THR A 341 0.47 12.52 -11.01
CA THR A 341 0.60 12.10 -12.41
C THR A 341 1.88 12.65 -13.06
N ALA A 342 2.37 13.80 -12.56
CA ALA A 342 3.54 14.49 -13.08
C ALA A 342 4.88 14.02 -12.46
N ILE A 343 4.85 13.30 -11.33
CA ILE A 343 6.08 12.84 -10.67
C ILE A 343 6.77 11.74 -11.47
N SER A 344 8.10 11.69 -11.40
CA SER A 344 8.91 10.72 -12.15
C SER A 344 8.97 9.33 -11.52
N TYR A 345 8.64 9.21 -10.23
CA TYR A 345 8.70 7.94 -9.50
C TYR A 345 7.77 6.88 -10.09
N LYS A 346 8.29 5.65 -10.17
CA LYS A 346 7.57 4.44 -10.56
C LYS A 346 8.02 3.30 -9.65
N SER A 347 7.09 2.42 -9.32
CA SER A 347 7.39 1.23 -8.52
C SER A 347 7.93 0.12 -9.43
N ASP A 348 9.03 -0.54 -9.04
CA ASP A 348 9.54 -1.71 -9.76
C ASP A 348 8.60 -2.92 -9.69
N ASN A 349 7.64 -2.91 -8.74
CA ASN A 349 6.62 -3.96 -8.60
C ASN A 349 5.40 -3.73 -9.51
N LEU A 350 5.38 -2.65 -10.30
CA LEU A 350 4.28 -2.30 -11.19
C LEU A 350 4.77 -2.07 -12.62
N SER A 351 3.94 -2.43 -13.59
CA SER A 351 4.18 -2.02 -14.96
C SER A 351 4.09 -0.49 -15.09
N ASN A 352 4.64 0.07 -16.18
CA ASN A 352 4.44 1.49 -16.47
C ASN A 352 2.95 1.81 -16.71
N PHE A 353 2.17 0.85 -17.21
CA PHE A 353 0.74 1.02 -17.43
C PHE A 353 -0.01 1.12 -16.10
N ASP A 354 0.24 0.19 -15.18
CA ASP A 354 -0.35 0.17 -13.83
C ASP A 354 0.09 1.36 -12.99
N THR A 355 1.34 1.80 -13.14
CA THR A 355 1.83 3.00 -12.48
C THR A 355 1.04 4.23 -12.90
N ARG A 356 0.76 4.39 -14.21
CA ARG A 356 -0.04 5.51 -14.72
C ARG A 356 -1.50 5.41 -14.28
N LEU A 357 -2.09 4.23 -14.38
CA LEU A 357 -3.45 3.95 -13.89
C LEU A 357 -3.59 4.34 -12.42
N ALA A 358 -2.64 3.89 -11.59
CA ALA A 358 -2.68 4.13 -10.17
C ALA A 358 -2.53 5.62 -9.81
N LYS A 359 -1.64 6.33 -10.49
CA LYS A 359 -1.49 7.78 -10.34
C LYS A 359 -2.75 8.52 -10.77
N GLU A 360 -3.36 8.15 -11.90
CA GLU A 360 -4.62 8.74 -12.36
C GLU A 360 -5.76 8.47 -11.36
N ALA A 361 -5.86 7.24 -10.84
CA ALA A 361 -6.85 6.86 -9.84
C ALA A 361 -6.75 7.72 -8.56
N ALA A 362 -5.52 7.94 -8.09
CA ALA A 362 -5.21 8.77 -6.93
C ALA A 362 -5.50 10.26 -7.20
N HIS A 363 -4.99 10.80 -8.29
CA HIS A 363 -5.15 12.21 -8.67
C HIS A 363 -6.62 12.59 -8.85
N THR A 364 -7.36 11.79 -9.61
CA THR A 364 -8.80 12.01 -9.82
C THR A 364 -9.60 11.87 -8.53
N ALA A 365 -9.17 11.02 -7.58
CA ALA A 365 -9.78 10.95 -6.26
C ALA A 365 -9.48 12.17 -5.39
N VAL A 366 -8.31 12.80 -5.50
CA VAL A 366 -8.04 14.05 -4.78
C VAL A 366 -8.87 15.21 -5.36
N LEU A 367 -9.01 15.27 -6.69
CA LEU A 367 -9.83 16.29 -7.36
C LEU A 367 -11.33 16.09 -7.10
N ASN A 368 -11.80 14.84 -7.09
CA ASN A 368 -13.21 14.47 -6.96
C ASN A 368 -13.44 13.49 -5.80
N PRO A 369 -13.20 13.88 -4.54
CA PRO A 369 -13.04 12.93 -3.44
C PRO A 369 -14.32 12.27 -2.94
N LYS A 370 -15.48 12.70 -3.43
CA LYS A 370 -16.79 12.21 -3.00
C LYS A 370 -17.51 11.34 -4.04
N LEU A 371 -16.91 11.11 -5.20
CA LEU A 371 -17.53 10.39 -6.30
C LEU A 371 -16.54 9.50 -7.02
N VAL A 372 -17.04 8.41 -7.58
CA VAL A 372 -16.23 7.52 -8.42
C VAL A 372 -15.97 8.21 -9.76
N THR A 373 -14.71 8.42 -10.06
CA THR A 373 -14.26 8.82 -11.40
C THR A 373 -13.91 7.57 -12.20
N GLU A 374 -14.58 7.41 -13.32
CA GLU A 374 -14.38 6.26 -14.18
C GLU A 374 -13.09 6.42 -15.01
N LEU A 375 -12.19 5.45 -14.89
CA LEU A 375 -10.89 5.43 -15.57
C LEU A 375 -11.05 4.82 -16.97
N VAL A 376 -11.78 5.51 -17.85
CA VAL A 376 -12.19 5.01 -19.18
C VAL A 376 -11.01 4.50 -20.02
N ASP A 377 -9.86 5.19 -19.97
CA ASP A 377 -8.65 4.80 -20.70
C ASP A 377 -7.98 3.52 -20.19
N TYR A 378 -8.33 3.10 -18.98
CA TYR A 378 -7.77 1.96 -18.28
C TYR A 378 -8.79 0.85 -18.06
N LYS A 379 -10.01 1.00 -18.59
CA LYS A 379 -10.91 -0.14 -18.74
C LYS A 379 -10.26 -1.21 -19.60
N GLU A 380 -10.77 -2.43 -19.51
CA GLU A 380 -10.65 -3.34 -20.65
C GLU A 380 -11.29 -2.60 -21.83
N LYS A 381 -10.47 -1.92 -22.65
CA LYS A 381 -10.93 -1.42 -23.95
C LYS A 381 -11.30 -2.70 -24.65
N GLY A 382 -12.58 -2.84 -24.99
CA GLY A 382 -13.14 -4.12 -25.36
C GLY A 382 -12.48 -4.72 -26.62
N PRO A 383 -13.24 -5.27 -27.55
CA PRO A 383 -12.62 -5.87 -28.71
C PRO A 383 -11.76 -4.86 -29.47
N ASN A 384 -10.50 -5.23 -29.77
CA ASN A 384 -9.66 -4.39 -30.60
C ASN A 384 -10.13 -4.43 -32.08
N GLU A 385 -9.55 -3.60 -32.93
CA GLU A 385 -9.83 -3.60 -34.38
C GLU A 385 -8.77 -4.35 -35.21
N PHE A 386 -7.75 -4.92 -34.55
CA PHE A 386 -6.63 -5.57 -35.23
C PHE A 386 -7.04 -6.89 -35.87
N ILE A 387 -7.01 -6.99 -37.19
CA ILE A 387 -7.29 -8.26 -37.88
C ILE A 387 -6.03 -9.13 -37.85
N LEU A 388 -6.11 -10.26 -37.13
CA LEU A 388 -5.04 -11.26 -37.14
C LEU A 388 -5.04 -11.98 -38.50
N ASP A 389 -3.95 -11.86 -39.25
CA ASP A 389 -3.78 -12.50 -40.57
C ASP A 389 -2.76 -13.65 -40.57
N CYS A 390 -1.94 -13.76 -39.52
CA CYS A 390 -0.97 -14.84 -39.33
C CYS A 390 -0.88 -15.25 -37.86
N PRO A 391 -0.33 -16.43 -37.52
CA PRO A 391 -0.44 -16.99 -36.18
C PRO A 391 0.30 -16.19 -35.12
N ILE A 392 -0.11 -16.34 -33.86
CA ILE A 392 0.65 -15.93 -32.68
C ILE A 392 1.20 -17.20 -32.03
N TYR A 393 2.49 -17.20 -31.72
CA TYR A 393 3.16 -18.29 -31.01
C TYR A 393 3.43 -17.86 -29.58
N VAL A 394 3.08 -18.71 -28.62
CA VAL A 394 3.33 -18.48 -27.19
C VAL A 394 4.14 -19.66 -26.65
N ASP A 395 5.24 -19.33 -25.99
CA ASP A 395 6.13 -20.25 -25.27
C ASP A 395 5.86 -20.13 -23.77
N PHE A 396 5.68 -21.25 -23.08
CA PHE A 396 5.41 -21.28 -21.64
C PHE A 396 6.54 -21.95 -20.88
N GLY A 397 7.38 -21.15 -20.24
CA GLY A 397 8.44 -21.67 -19.37
C GLY A 397 9.69 -20.81 -19.35
N PRO A 398 10.65 -21.16 -18.47
CA PRO A 398 11.84 -20.34 -18.21
C PRO A 398 12.83 -20.25 -19.36
N VAL A 399 12.78 -21.16 -20.33
CA VAL A 399 13.70 -21.21 -21.48
C VAL A 399 13.19 -20.28 -22.56
N PHE A 400 14.05 -19.36 -22.98
CA PHE A 400 13.69 -18.38 -24.00
C PHE A 400 13.71 -18.98 -25.41
N SER A 401 12.62 -18.82 -26.14
CA SER A 401 12.53 -19.04 -27.58
C SER A 401 12.59 -17.75 -28.38
N GLY A 402 13.39 -17.77 -29.45
CA GLY A 402 13.52 -16.63 -30.37
C GLY A 402 12.23 -16.30 -31.11
N ALA A 403 12.22 -15.16 -31.81
CA ALA A 403 11.08 -14.77 -32.65
C ALA A 403 10.69 -15.92 -33.62
N PRO A 404 9.38 -16.17 -33.81
CA PRO A 404 8.25 -15.30 -33.48
C PRO A 404 7.58 -15.56 -32.11
N PHE A 405 8.21 -16.27 -31.17
CA PHE A 405 7.57 -16.63 -29.91
C PHE A 405 7.40 -15.44 -28.94
N ASN A 406 6.19 -15.33 -28.38
CA ASN A 406 5.90 -14.53 -27.20
C ASN A 406 6.18 -15.41 -25.97
N ASN A 407 7.15 -15.02 -25.14
CA ASN A 407 7.63 -15.87 -24.05
C ASN A 407 6.92 -15.54 -22.73
N TYR A 408 6.16 -16.48 -22.17
CA TYR A 408 5.56 -16.40 -20.83
C TYR A 408 6.42 -17.20 -19.86
N LYS A 409 7.33 -16.52 -19.15
CA LYS A 409 8.44 -17.18 -18.48
C LYS A 409 8.03 -17.91 -17.20
N TYR A 410 7.22 -17.28 -16.36
CA TYR A 410 6.69 -17.88 -15.13
C TYR A 410 5.19 -17.60 -14.98
N PRO A 411 4.41 -18.50 -14.35
CA PRO A 411 2.98 -18.28 -14.13
C PRO A 411 2.65 -17.07 -13.22
N THR A 412 3.65 -16.59 -12.47
CA THR A 412 3.54 -15.40 -11.62
C THR A 412 3.93 -14.12 -12.33
N ASP A 413 4.43 -14.21 -13.56
CA ASP A 413 4.82 -13.01 -14.32
C ASP A 413 3.57 -12.22 -14.73
N PRO A 414 3.71 -10.89 -14.86
CA PRO A 414 2.65 -10.04 -15.37
C PRO A 414 2.12 -10.52 -16.73
N THR A 415 0.88 -10.12 -17.03
CA THR A 415 0.25 -10.31 -18.33
C THR A 415 1.19 -9.90 -19.47
N ILE A 416 1.31 -10.75 -20.49
CA ILE A 416 1.99 -10.39 -21.73
C ILE A 416 1.10 -9.39 -22.47
N GLU A 417 1.57 -8.16 -22.63
CA GLU A 417 0.90 -7.12 -23.37
C GLU A 417 1.37 -7.08 -24.83
N ASN A 418 0.48 -6.67 -25.74
CA ASN A 418 0.79 -6.39 -27.14
C ASN A 418 1.57 -7.51 -27.84
N MET A 419 1.04 -8.73 -27.74
CA MET A 419 1.63 -9.92 -28.35
C MET A 419 1.92 -9.70 -29.85
N LYS A 420 2.96 -10.37 -30.35
CA LYS A 420 3.38 -10.29 -31.74
C LYS A 420 2.87 -11.48 -32.54
N ASP A 421 2.44 -11.21 -33.76
CA ASP A 421 2.17 -12.27 -34.74
C ASP A 421 3.48 -12.81 -35.35
N GLU A 422 3.36 -13.84 -36.19
CA GLU A 422 4.47 -14.51 -36.89
C GLU A 422 5.37 -13.53 -37.67
N LYS A 423 4.79 -12.44 -38.19
CA LYS A 423 5.51 -11.41 -38.96
C LYS A 423 6.10 -10.31 -38.07
N GLY A 424 5.88 -10.37 -36.76
CA GLY A 424 6.34 -9.39 -35.79
C GLY A 424 5.42 -8.18 -35.62
N ASN A 425 4.21 -8.19 -36.19
CA ASN A 425 3.27 -7.09 -36.04
C ASN A 425 2.70 -7.06 -34.61
N SER A 426 2.50 -5.85 -34.09
CA SER A 426 1.78 -5.61 -32.83
C SER A 426 0.30 -5.95 -32.99
N THR A 427 -0.21 -6.90 -32.22
CA THR A 427 -1.62 -7.31 -32.27
C THR A 427 -2.50 -6.59 -31.24
N ALA A 428 -1.90 -5.93 -30.24
CA ALA A 428 -2.56 -5.45 -29.02
C ALA A 428 -3.23 -6.54 -28.16
N PHE A 429 -3.23 -7.81 -28.58
CA PHE A 429 -3.74 -8.91 -27.77
C PHE A 429 -2.90 -9.08 -26.51
N GLN A 430 -3.56 -9.51 -25.45
CA GLN A 430 -2.94 -9.76 -24.16
C GLN A 430 -3.19 -11.20 -23.70
N LEU A 431 -2.28 -11.73 -22.91
CA LEU A 431 -2.39 -13.06 -22.31
C LEU A 431 -1.84 -13.04 -20.88
N GLY A 432 -2.68 -13.36 -19.90
CA GLY A 432 -2.31 -13.42 -18.50
C GLY A 432 -2.83 -14.69 -17.82
N VAL A 433 -2.16 -15.14 -16.76
CA VAL A 433 -2.65 -16.18 -15.87
C VAL A 433 -3.85 -15.66 -15.07
N GLN A 434 -4.98 -16.37 -15.12
CA GLN A 434 -6.18 -16.08 -14.34
C GLN A 434 -6.36 -17.09 -13.19
N GLY A 435 -6.15 -18.37 -13.47
CA GLY A 435 -6.16 -19.46 -12.50
C GLY A 435 -4.75 -19.96 -12.25
N LYS A 436 -4.36 -20.12 -10.99
CA LYS A 436 -2.98 -20.43 -10.58
C LYS A 436 -2.45 -21.71 -11.23
N PHE A 437 -1.14 -21.74 -11.49
CA PHE A 437 -0.38 -22.94 -11.85
C PHE A 437 0.48 -23.40 -10.67
N THR A 438 0.89 -24.68 -10.62
CA THR A 438 1.87 -25.15 -9.64
C THR A 438 3.24 -24.54 -9.89
N GLY A 439 3.64 -24.39 -11.15
CA GLY A 439 4.89 -23.76 -11.52
C GLY A 439 5.32 -24.11 -12.94
N THR A 440 6.63 -24.25 -13.13
CA THR A 440 7.24 -24.61 -14.42
C THR A 440 8.02 -25.92 -14.32
N LEU A 441 8.10 -26.67 -15.43
CA LEU A 441 9.04 -27.79 -15.59
C LEU A 441 9.93 -27.52 -16.79
N ASP A 442 11.19 -27.94 -16.72
CA ASP A 442 12.12 -28.05 -17.85
C ASP A 442 12.66 -29.47 -17.86
N ARG A 443 12.42 -30.20 -18.96
CA ARG A 443 12.71 -31.64 -19.10
C ARG A 443 13.60 -31.94 -20.30
N GLY A 444 14.03 -30.94 -21.08
CA GLY A 444 14.88 -31.16 -22.26
C GLY A 444 14.21 -31.98 -23.38
N LEU A 445 12.87 -32.04 -23.44
CA LEU A 445 12.15 -32.91 -24.37
C LEU A 445 12.05 -32.28 -25.76
N THR A 446 12.27 -33.11 -26.78
CA THR A 446 12.21 -32.72 -28.19
C THR A 446 10.86 -33.10 -28.81
N ASN A 447 10.57 -32.51 -29.97
CA ASN A 447 9.36 -32.73 -30.74
C ASN A 447 9.71 -32.96 -32.22
N SER A 448 8.77 -33.55 -32.97
CA SER A 448 8.85 -33.71 -34.43
C SER A 448 7.83 -32.82 -35.16
N LEU A 449 7.32 -31.78 -34.50
CA LEU A 449 6.41 -30.76 -35.07
C LEU A 449 7.17 -29.61 -35.74
N GLY A 450 8.50 -29.58 -35.64
CA GLY A 450 9.31 -28.46 -36.12
C GLY A 450 9.31 -27.26 -35.18
N LEU A 451 8.72 -27.37 -33.99
CA LEU A 451 8.88 -26.36 -32.93
C LEU A 451 10.34 -26.38 -32.46
N PRO A 452 10.95 -25.21 -32.16
CA PRO A 452 12.30 -25.19 -31.61
C PRO A 452 12.30 -25.91 -30.26
N THR A 453 13.40 -26.63 -29.96
CA THR A 453 13.54 -27.33 -28.67
C THR A 453 13.39 -26.39 -27.49
N THR A 454 13.78 -25.12 -27.64
CA THR A 454 13.62 -24.09 -26.62
C THR A 454 12.17 -23.85 -26.20
N ALA A 455 11.18 -24.11 -27.07
CA ALA A 455 9.75 -23.95 -26.77
C ALA A 455 9.08 -25.27 -26.36
N SER A 456 9.70 -26.42 -26.65
CA SER A 456 9.09 -27.73 -26.40
C SER A 456 9.62 -28.43 -25.14
N GLN A 457 10.71 -27.92 -24.56
CA GLN A 457 11.39 -28.59 -23.47
C GLN A 457 10.87 -28.22 -22.08
N ASP A 458 10.23 -27.05 -21.98
CA ASP A 458 9.69 -26.49 -20.76
C ASP A 458 8.21 -26.12 -20.88
N MET A 459 7.54 -26.05 -19.74
CA MET A 459 6.09 -25.91 -19.66
C MET A 459 5.66 -25.16 -18.41
N PHE A 460 4.43 -24.63 -18.46
CA PHE A 460 3.61 -24.42 -17.26
C PHE A 460 2.89 -25.71 -16.90
N PHE A 461 2.86 -26.08 -15.62
CA PHE A 461 2.25 -27.33 -15.16
C PHE A 461 1.51 -27.20 -13.82
N CYS A 462 0.66 -28.18 -13.55
CA CYS A 462 -0.03 -28.37 -12.29
C CYS A 462 0.06 -29.81 -11.75
N ASP A 463 0.18 -29.93 -10.44
CA ASP A 463 -0.36 -31.08 -9.69
C ASP A 463 -1.89 -30.95 -9.66
N GLY A 464 -2.57 -31.90 -10.31
CA GLY A 464 -4.02 -31.87 -10.47
C GLY A 464 -4.81 -32.33 -9.24
N ILE A 465 -4.13 -32.69 -8.15
CA ILE A 465 -4.77 -32.97 -6.85
C ILE A 465 -5.01 -31.66 -6.10
N SER A 466 -3.95 -30.85 -5.98
CA SER A 466 -3.95 -29.59 -5.22
C SER A 466 -4.54 -28.45 -6.04
N ILE A 467 -4.27 -28.44 -7.34
CA ILE A 467 -4.77 -27.44 -8.29
C ILE A 467 -5.46 -28.20 -9.43
N PRO A 468 -6.76 -28.56 -9.27
CA PRO A 468 -7.47 -29.40 -10.25
C PRO A 468 -7.84 -28.66 -11.54
N GLU A 469 -7.70 -27.33 -11.56
CA GLU A 469 -7.94 -26.47 -12.72
C GLU A 469 -6.98 -25.26 -12.65
N SER A 470 -6.41 -24.90 -13.80
CA SER A 470 -5.69 -23.63 -14.00
C SER A 470 -6.28 -22.91 -15.21
N SER A 471 -6.02 -21.61 -15.36
CA SER A 471 -6.53 -20.89 -16.52
C SER A 471 -5.71 -19.68 -16.93
N PHE A 472 -5.81 -19.35 -18.21
CA PHE A 472 -5.38 -18.08 -18.77
C PHE A 472 -6.61 -17.24 -19.14
N LYS A 473 -6.45 -15.92 -19.10
CA LYS A 473 -7.34 -14.96 -19.76
C LYS A 473 -6.58 -14.31 -20.90
N MET A 474 -7.13 -14.39 -22.10
CA MET A 474 -6.76 -13.50 -23.18
C MET A 474 -7.75 -12.34 -23.27
N SER A 475 -7.22 -11.17 -23.56
CA SER A 475 -7.99 -9.92 -23.64
C SER A 475 -7.65 -9.16 -24.92
N TYR A 476 -8.50 -8.19 -25.26
CA TYR A 476 -8.38 -7.34 -26.44
C TYR A 476 -8.50 -8.08 -27.78
N LEU A 477 -9.15 -9.25 -27.85
CA LEU A 477 -9.39 -9.90 -29.14
C LEU A 477 -10.46 -9.19 -29.94
N THR A 478 -10.33 -9.16 -31.27
CA THR A 478 -11.34 -8.56 -32.15
C THR A 478 -12.67 -9.29 -32.06
N LYS A 479 -13.76 -8.53 -31.93
CA LYS A 479 -15.13 -9.04 -31.83
C LYS A 479 -15.54 -9.80 -33.09
N ASP A 480 -16.40 -10.79 -32.90
CA ASP A 480 -17.08 -11.52 -33.98
C ASP A 480 -16.12 -12.21 -34.97
N ARG A 481 -14.82 -12.25 -34.65
CA ARG A 481 -13.80 -13.03 -35.34
C ARG A 481 -13.65 -14.39 -34.69
N LYS A 482 -13.25 -15.37 -35.51
CA LYS A 482 -12.99 -16.73 -35.05
C LYS A 482 -11.48 -16.96 -34.93
N TYR A 483 -11.11 -17.58 -33.83
CA TYR A 483 -9.74 -18.00 -33.54
C TYR A 483 -9.71 -19.50 -33.30
N THR A 484 -8.66 -20.15 -33.79
CA THR A 484 -8.37 -21.56 -33.51
C THR A 484 -7.16 -21.63 -32.58
N PHE A 485 -7.30 -22.38 -31.49
CA PHE A 485 -6.26 -22.57 -30.50
C PHE A 485 -5.64 -23.95 -30.67
N ILE A 486 -4.32 -24.00 -30.81
CA ILE A 486 -3.56 -25.25 -30.87
C ILE A 486 -2.66 -25.31 -29.64
N PHE A 487 -2.74 -26.41 -28.89
CA PHE A 487 -1.97 -26.64 -27.69
C PHE A 487 -1.03 -27.82 -27.89
N TYR A 488 0.24 -27.63 -27.50
CA TYR A 488 1.24 -28.67 -27.41
C TYR A 488 1.71 -28.82 -25.97
N GLY A 489 1.89 -30.07 -25.56
CA GLY A 489 2.22 -30.49 -24.21
C GLY A 489 2.98 -31.82 -24.25
N ASN A 490 4.13 -31.91 -23.60
CA ASN A 490 4.98 -33.10 -23.61
C ASN A 490 5.64 -33.33 -22.26
N ILE A 491 5.43 -34.51 -21.69
CA ILE A 491 6.04 -34.92 -20.43
C ILE A 491 6.61 -36.33 -20.56
N ASN A 492 7.75 -36.58 -19.93
CA ASN A 492 8.37 -37.92 -19.84
C ASN A 492 7.75 -38.74 -18.70
N ASP A 493 6.42 -38.81 -18.69
CA ASP A 493 5.62 -39.58 -17.74
C ASP A 493 4.59 -40.44 -18.51
N ASN A 494 3.85 -41.28 -17.78
CA ASN A 494 2.81 -42.14 -18.34
C ASN A 494 1.45 -41.85 -17.70
N ASN A 495 0.39 -42.12 -18.47
CA ASN A 495 -1.00 -41.98 -18.07
C ASN A 495 -1.44 -40.53 -17.78
N THR A 496 -0.82 -39.57 -18.44
CA THR A 496 -1.14 -38.14 -18.38
C THR A 496 -1.99 -37.71 -19.57
N GLU A 497 -3.02 -36.91 -19.29
CA GLU A 497 -3.87 -36.28 -20.29
C GLU A 497 -4.26 -34.89 -19.80
N THR A 498 -4.16 -33.88 -20.65
CA THR A 498 -4.62 -32.52 -20.39
C THR A 498 -5.88 -32.25 -21.21
N GLU A 499 -6.95 -31.79 -20.56
CA GLU A 499 -8.13 -31.24 -21.24
C GLU A 499 -8.02 -29.71 -21.28
N TYR A 500 -8.17 -29.15 -22.48
CA TYR A 500 -8.20 -27.73 -22.75
C TYR A 500 -9.64 -27.34 -23.08
N GLU A 501 -10.19 -26.38 -22.35
CA GLU A 501 -11.50 -25.79 -22.62
C GLU A 501 -11.31 -24.30 -22.89
N VAL A 502 -11.72 -23.86 -24.07
CA VAL A 502 -11.60 -22.47 -24.51
C VAL A 502 -13.00 -21.87 -24.57
N ILE A 503 -13.19 -20.75 -23.86
CA ILE A 503 -14.49 -20.17 -23.56
C ILE A 503 -14.48 -18.70 -23.99
N GLY A 504 -15.29 -18.37 -24.99
CA GLY A 504 -15.66 -17.01 -25.34
C GLY A 504 -17.18 -16.91 -25.46
N LYS A 505 -17.66 -16.21 -26.49
CA LYS A 505 -19.07 -16.25 -26.90
C LYS A 505 -19.46 -17.62 -27.46
N THR A 506 -18.51 -18.29 -28.13
CA THR A 506 -18.58 -19.73 -28.40
C THR A 506 -17.53 -20.44 -27.55
N SER A 507 -17.77 -21.72 -27.27
CA SER A 507 -16.85 -22.53 -26.46
C SER A 507 -16.56 -23.85 -27.16
N GLY A 508 -15.40 -24.42 -26.85
CA GLY A 508 -14.99 -25.73 -27.34
C GLY A 508 -13.94 -26.34 -26.43
N SER A 509 -13.71 -27.64 -26.58
CA SER A 509 -12.67 -28.34 -25.83
C SER A 509 -11.95 -29.37 -26.67
N ALA A 510 -10.71 -29.66 -26.29
CA ALA A 510 -9.88 -30.69 -26.88
C ALA A 510 -8.98 -31.31 -25.82
N ARG A 511 -8.47 -32.50 -26.09
CA ARG A 511 -7.65 -33.28 -25.15
C ARG A 511 -6.32 -33.63 -25.78
N LEU A 512 -5.29 -33.65 -24.95
CA LEU A 512 -3.95 -34.03 -25.34
C LEU A 512 -3.42 -35.10 -24.40
N VAL A 513 -2.99 -36.22 -24.96
CA VAL A 513 -2.18 -37.20 -24.22
C VAL A 513 -0.74 -36.72 -24.20
N ASN A 514 -0.27 -36.24 -23.04
CA ASN A 514 1.04 -35.61 -22.89
C ASN A 514 2.19 -36.64 -22.84
N ASP A 515 1.89 -37.93 -22.62
CA ASP A 515 2.85 -39.02 -22.46
C ASP A 515 3.86 -39.11 -23.62
N TYR A 516 5.13 -38.81 -23.34
CA TYR A 516 6.23 -38.87 -24.29
C TYR A 516 5.84 -38.30 -25.67
N ASN A 517 5.17 -37.15 -25.65
CA ASN A 517 4.48 -36.62 -26.80
C ASN A 517 5.42 -35.96 -27.82
N ALA A 518 5.81 -36.71 -28.85
CA ALA A 518 6.64 -36.17 -29.91
C ALA A 518 5.90 -35.27 -30.91
N ASN A 519 4.60 -35.50 -31.15
CA ASN A 519 3.92 -34.93 -32.33
C ASN A 519 2.40 -34.74 -32.26
N ARG A 520 1.76 -34.90 -31.10
CA ARG A 520 0.32 -34.69 -30.95
C ARG A 520 0.04 -33.28 -30.47
N VAL A 521 -1.09 -32.72 -30.89
CA VAL A 521 -1.60 -31.42 -30.44
C VAL A 521 -3.09 -31.53 -30.13
N ALA A 522 -3.58 -30.66 -29.25
CA ALA A 522 -5.01 -30.45 -29.05
C ALA A 522 -5.46 -29.20 -29.81
N ILE A 523 -6.52 -29.30 -30.61
CA ILE A 523 -7.01 -28.22 -31.46
C ILE A 523 -8.45 -27.86 -31.04
N VAL A 524 -8.66 -26.60 -30.67
CA VAL A 524 -9.97 -26.03 -30.35
C VAL A 524 -10.31 -24.96 -31.40
N PRO A 525 -11.10 -25.31 -32.45
CA PRO A 525 -11.32 -24.42 -33.57
C PRO A 525 -12.48 -23.44 -33.34
N ASN A 526 -12.46 -22.35 -34.10
CA ASN A 526 -13.63 -21.48 -34.33
C ASN A 526 -14.22 -20.81 -33.08
N ILE A 527 -13.37 -20.42 -32.13
CA ILE A 527 -13.79 -19.68 -30.93
C ILE A 527 -13.98 -18.21 -31.26
N VAL A 528 -15.17 -17.69 -30.95
CA VAL A 528 -15.50 -16.27 -30.99
C VAL A 528 -15.31 -15.71 -29.59
N PRO A 529 -14.53 -14.61 -29.40
CA PRO A 529 -14.37 -13.97 -28.10
C PRO A 529 -15.72 -13.54 -27.50
N ALA A 530 -15.78 -13.38 -26.19
CA ALA A 530 -16.90 -12.74 -25.52
C ALA A 530 -17.11 -11.31 -26.03
N ASP A 531 -18.26 -10.69 -25.72
CA ASP A 531 -18.60 -9.36 -26.25
C ASP A 531 -17.64 -8.25 -25.79
N ASP A 532 -16.89 -8.49 -24.71
CA ASP A 532 -15.81 -7.63 -24.19
C ASP A 532 -14.43 -7.89 -24.86
N GLY A 533 -14.34 -8.81 -25.82
CA GLY A 533 -13.10 -9.17 -26.48
C GLY A 533 -12.22 -10.14 -25.69
N SER A 534 -12.77 -10.84 -24.68
CA SER A 534 -12.02 -11.82 -23.87
C SER A 534 -12.24 -13.28 -24.29
N ILE A 535 -11.25 -14.12 -24.01
CA ILE A 535 -11.33 -15.58 -24.06
C ILE A 535 -10.69 -16.14 -22.78
N ILE A 536 -11.38 -17.06 -22.11
CA ILE A 536 -10.84 -17.84 -20.99
C ILE A 536 -10.38 -19.21 -21.49
N ILE A 537 -9.18 -19.63 -21.13
CA ILE A 537 -8.60 -20.93 -21.48
C ILE A 537 -8.37 -21.69 -20.19
N LYS A 538 -9.15 -22.75 -19.97
CA LYS A 538 -9.02 -23.62 -18.80
C LYS A 538 -8.24 -24.88 -19.14
N LEU A 539 -7.38 -25.31 -18.22
CA LEU A 539 -6.63 -26.55 -18.29
C LEU A 539 -6.95 -27.38 -17.05
N ARG A 540 -7.21 -28.67 -17.25
CA ARG A 540 -7.51 -29.64 -16.18
C ARG A 540 -7.03 -31.04 -16.55
N PRO A 541 -6.92 -31.97 -15.58
CA PRO A 541 -6.67 -33.37 -15.91
C PRO A 541 -7.78 -33.88 -16.83
N GLY A 542 -7.39 -34.47 -17.96
CA GLY A 542 -8.31 -35.13 -18.85
C GLY A 542 -8.96 -36.36 -18.18
N PRO A 543 -10.12 -36.81 -18.66
CA PRO A 543 -10.82 -37.94 -18.06
C PRO A 543 -10.02 -39.25 -18.08
N ASN A 544 -9.05 -39.40 -18.99
CA ASN A 544 -8.18 -40.57 -19.05
C ASN A 544 -6.87 -40.39 -18.25
N ASN A 545 -6.68 -39.23 -17.62
CA ASN A 545 -5.50 -38.98 -16.79
C ASN A 545 -5.59 -39.84 -15.52
N THR A 546 -4.78 -40.90 -15.46
CA THR A 546 -4.69 -41.82 -14.30
C THR A 546 -3.34 -41.76 -13.60
N GLN A 547 -2.48 -40.82 -14.01
CA GLN A 547 -1.23 -40.50 -13.34
C GLN A 547 -1.49 -40.10 -11.87
N TRP A 548 -0.58 -40.48 -10.98
CA TRP A 548 -0.79 -40.47 -9.52
C TRP A 548 -1.02 -39.08 -8.94
N ALA A 549 -0.51 -38.02 -9.56
CA ALA A 549 -0.64 -36.61 -9.21
C ALA A 549 -1.56 -35.83 -10.16
N LYS A 550 -2.21 -36.51 -11.12
CA LYS A 550 -3.09 -35.92 -12.14
C LYS A 550 -2.41 -34.78 -12.91
N PHE A 551 -1.14 -34.95 -13.28
CA PHE A 551 -0.39 -33.88 -13.96
C PHE A 551 -1.04 -33.43 -15.27
N PHE A 552 -1.12 -32.12 -15.44
CA PHE A 552 -1.52 -31.46 -16.67
C PHE A 552 -0.71 -30.17 -16.88
N GLY A 553 -0.62 -29.70 -18.13
CA GLY A 553 0.20 -28.54 -18.45
C GLY A 553 0.32 -28.28 -19.94
N VAL A 554 1.03 -27.21 -20.29
CA VAL A 554 1.20 -26.70 -21.66
C VAL A 554 2.63 -26.19 -21.87
N ASN A 555 3.24 -26.59 -22.99
CA ASN A 555 4.53 -26.08 -23.45
C ASN A 555 4.32 -24.90 -24.41
N VAL A 556 3.48 -25.10 -25.43
CA VAL A 556 3.24 -24.11 -26.50
C VAL A 556 1.75 -23.94 -26.76
N MET A 557 1.34 -22.70 -26.98
CA MET A 557 0.04 -22.36 -27.56
C MET A 557 0.24 -21.59 -28.87
N ILE A 558 -0.55 -21.94 -29.88
CA ILE A 558 -0.60 -21.24 -31.15
C ILE A 558 -2.02 -20.74 -31.37
N ILE A 559 -2.17 -19.46 -31.66
CA ILE A 559 -3.45 -18.81 -31.96
C ILE A 559 -3.49 -18.53 -33.45
N ILE A 560 -4.49 -19.07 -34.13
CA ILE A 560 -4.59 -19.02 -35.59
C ILE A 560 -5.87 -18.29 -35.99
N PRO A 561 -5.82 -17.34 -36.94
CA PRO A 561 -7.01 -16.67 -37.43
C PRO A 561 -7.83 -17.56 -38.36
N GLU A 562 -9.11 -17.21 -38.53
CA GLU A 562 -10.00 -17.89 -39.47
C GLU A 562 -9.39 -17.92 -40.90
N ASN A 563 -9.45 -19.09 -41.55
CA ASN A 563 -8.95 -19.34 -42.91
C ASN A 563 -7.42 -19.37 -43.10
N TYR A 564 -6.62 -19.30 -42.04
CA TYR A 564 -5.18 -19.53 -42.15
C TYR A 564 -4.86 -21.02 -42.33
N GLN A 565 -4.10 -21.36 -43.37
CA GLN A 565 -3.63 -22.73 -43.57
C GLN A 565 -2.31 -22.94 -42.82
N PHE A 566 -2.37 -23.71 -41.73
CA PHE A 566 -1.19 -24.00 -40.94
C PHE A 566 -0.32 -25.07 -41.63
N PRO A 567 0.95 -24.78 -41.97
CA PRO A 567 1.80 -25.76 -42.63
C PRO A 567 2.14 -26.91 -41.69
N GLY A 568 1.81 -28.15 -42.09
CA GLY A 568 2.24 -29.35 -41.37
C GLY A 568 1.30 -29.88 -40.27
N LEU A 569 0.06 -29.36 -40.19
CA LEU A 569 -1.04 -29.95 -39.42
C LEU A 569 -2.27 -30.17 -40.31
#